data_AF-K9KDV9-F1
#
_entry.id   AF-K9KDV9-F1
#
_cell.length_a   1.000
_cell.length_b   1.000
_cell.length_c   1.000
_cell.angle_alpha   90.00
_cell.angle_beta   90.00
_cell.angle_gamma   90.00
#
_symmetry.space_group_name_H-M   'P 1'
#
loop_
_entity.id
_entity.type
_entity.pdbx_description
1 polymer ?
#
loop_
_entity_poly.entity_id
_entity_poly.type
_entity_poly.pdbx_seq_one_letter_code
_entity_poly.pdbx_strand_id
1 'polypeptide(L)'
;AVVVDTALYVAKKNSPFVEVRGKKTEKLCELIDCVHFLKEEMVKVNKDSKHKMSYSGRVKTLCLQKNTAVWIGTGGGHILLLDLSTRRIIRIIHNFCDSVRVMMTAQLGSLKNAMLVLGYNRKSTDGTQQQKEIQSCLSVWDINLPHEVQNLEKHIEVRKELAEKMRRISVE
;
A
#
# COMPACT_ATOMS: atom_id res chain seq x y z
N ALA A 1 -14.04 4.57 -5.33
CA ALA A 1 -13.21 4.02 -6.42
C ALA A 1 -13.61 2.57 -6.64
N VAL A 2 -13.57 2.09 -7.89
CA VAL A 2 -13.85 0.69 -8.22
C VAL A 2 -12.78 0.21 -9.18
N VAL A 3 -12.23 -0.99 -8.94
CA VAL A 3 -11.38 -1.70 -9.90
C VAL A 3 -11.90 -3.12 -10.10
N VAL A 4 -11.69 -3.67 -11.30
CA VAL A 4 -12.33 -4.92 -11.75
C VAL A 4 -11.27 -5.90 -12.21
N ASP A 5 -11.30 -7.10 -11.63
CA ASP A 5 -10.46 -8.25 -12.01
C ASP A 5 -11.33 -9.52 -12.09
N THR A 6 -10.95 -10.58 -11.38
CA THR A 6 -11.73 -11.77 -11.04
C THR A 6 -12.90 -11.44 -10.10
N ALA A 7 -12.74 -10.38 -9.29
CA ALA A 7 -13.74 -9.80 -8.42
C ALA A 7 -13.84 -8.27 -8.63
N LEU A 8 -14.89 -7.66 -8.08
CA LEU A 8 -15.04 -6.22 -7.98
C LEU A 8 -14.45 -5.74 -6.65
N TYR A 9 -13.51 -4.80 -6.70
CA TYR A 9 -12.95 -4.16 -5.51
C TYR A 9 -13.51 -2.76 -5.39
N VAL A 10 -14.27 -2.50 -4.34
CA VAL A 10 -15.06 -1.27 -4.17
C VAL A 10 -14.61 -0.52 -2.92
N ALA A 11 -14.13 0.70 -3.11
CA ALA A 11 -13.85 1.64 -2.04
C ALA A 11 -14.90 2.75 -2.00
N LYS A 12 -15.65 2.83 -0.90
CA LYS A 12 -16.67 3.86 -0.66
C LYS A 12 -16.05 5.15 -0.12
N LYS A 13 -16.73 6.28 -0.34
CA LYS A 13 -16.29 7.60 0.17
C LYS A 13 -16.14 7.56 1.69
N ASN A 14 -15.03 8.07 2.20
CA ASN A 14 -14.69 8.12 3.63
C ASN A 14 -14.61 6.76 4.35
N SER A 15 -14.61 5.64 3.60
CA SER A 15 -14.51 4.30 4.17
C SER A 15 -13.04 3.89 4.36
N PRO A 16 -12.68 3.23 5.48
CA PRO A 16 -11.41 2.53 5.62
C PRO A 16 -11.42 1.12 5.01
N PHE A 17 -12.56 0.67 4.48
CA PHE A 17 -12.73 -0.68 3.96
C PHE A 17 -12.69 -0.71 2.43
N VAL A 18 -12.14 -1.80 1.90
CA VAL A 18 -12.34 -2.24 0.51
C VAL A 18 -13.26 -3.46 0.52
N GLU A 19 -14.41 -3.33 -0.14
CA GLU A 19 -15.34 -4.43 -0.33
C GLU A 19 -14.91 -5.25 -1.55
N VAL A 20 -14.73 -6.55 -1.38
CA VAL A 20 -14.52 -7.50 -2.48
C VAL A 20 -15.84 -8.18 -2.78
N ARG A 21 -16.34 -8.00 -3.99
CA ARG A 21 -17.64 -8.52 -4.43
C ARG A 21 -17.47 -9.48 -5.60
N GLY A 22 -18.27 -10.54 -5.63
CA GLY A 22 -18.26 -11.51 -6.73
C GLY A 22 -18.67 -10.85 -8.04
N LYS A 23 -17.87 -11.00 -9.09
CA LYS A 23 -18.10 -10.32 -10.38
C LYS A 23 -19.44 -10.65 -11.04
N LYS A 24 -19.89 -11.91 -10.90
CA LYS A 24 -21.17 -12.38 -11.48
C LYS A 24 -22.34 -12.24 -10.51
N THR A 25 -22.08 -12.37 -9.20
CA THR A 25 -23.13 -12.46 -8.18
C THR A 25 -23.41 -11.13 -7.50
N GLU A 26 -22.50 -10.16 -7.61
CA GLU A 26 -22.48 -8.86 -6.89
C GLU A 26 -22.51 -8.93 -5.36
N LYS A 27 -22.66 -10.14 -4.81
CA LYS A 27 -22.59 -10.45 -3.39
C LYS A 27 -21.22 -10.10 -2.82
N LEU A 28 -21.24 -9.57 -1.60
CA LEU A 28 -20.05 -9.33 -0.80
C LEU A 28 -19.38 -10.68 -0.49
N CYS A 29 -18.13 -10.83 -0.91
CA CYS A 29 -17.32 -12.00 -0.64
C CYS A 29 -16.42 -11.77 0.57
N GLU A 30 -15.82 -10.57 0.66
CA GLU A 30 -14.81 -10.25 1.67
C GLU A 30 -14.76 -8.75 1.94
N LEU A 31 -14.28 -8.39 3.12
CA LEU A 31 -14.09 -7.01 3.54
C LEU A 31 -12.65 -6.83 4.03
N ILE A 32 -11.89 -6.00 3.32
CA ILE A 32 -10.50 -5.69 3.65
C ILE A 32 -10.49 -4.44 4.53
N ASP A 33 -10.08 -4.57 5.79
CA ASP A 33 -9.93 -3.44 6.72
C ASP A 33 -8.52 -2.86 6.66
N CYS A 34 -8.37 -1.71 5.96
CA CYS A 34 -7.07 -1.06 5.86
C CYS A 34 -6.56 -0.54 7.21
N VAL A 35 -7.43 -0.19 8.16
CA VAL A 35 -7.01 0.27 9.50
C VAL A 35 -6.45 -0.90 10.30
N HIS A 36 -7.00 -2.11 10.14
CA HIS A 36 -6.49 -3.30 10.80
C HIS A 36 -5.03 -3.56 10.40
N PHE A 37 -4.74 -3.63 9.10
CA PHE A 37 -3.39 -3.88 8.59
C PHE A 37 -2.39 -2.78 9.00
N LEU A 38 -2.81 -1.51 8.99
CA LEU A 38 -1.97 -0.41 9.44
C LEU A 38 -1.66 -0.47 10.94
N LYS A 39 -2.57 -1.00 11.76
CA LYS A 39 -2.35 -1.16 13.20
C LYS A 39 -1.41 -2.30 13.51
N GLU A 40 -1.55 -3.45 12.87
CA GLU A 40 -0.71 -4.63 13.12
C GLU A 40 0.78 -4.33 12.92
N GLU A 41 1.12 -3.49 11.93
CA GLU A 41 2.50 -3.09 11.66
C GLU A 41 2.98 -1.93 12.58
N MET A 42 2.07 -1.03 12.99
CA MET A 42 2.37 0.11 13.86
C MET A 42 2.42 -0.20 15.36
N VAL A 43 2.12 -1.42 15.83
CA VAL A 43 2.31 -1.78 17.26
C VAL A 43 3.77 -1.58 17.73
N LYS A 44 4.72 -1.39 16.80
CA LYS A 44 6.12 -1.03 17.10
C LYS A 44 6.37 0.48 17.33
N VAL A 45 5.47 1.39 16.98
CA VAL A 45 5.71 2.85 17.08
C VAL A 45 4.45 3.62 17.52
N ASN A 46 4.39 3.90 18.82
CA ASN A 46 3.54 4.89 19.53
C ASN A 46 1.99 4.79 19.47
N LYS A 47 1.39 4.98 20.65
CA LYS A 47 -0.06 5.08 20.89
C LYS A 47 -0.63 6.41 20.36
N ASP A 48 -0.87 6.50 19.06
CA ASP A 48 -1.67 7.59 18.51
C ASP A 48 -3.18 7.34 18.70
N SER A 49 -3.97 8.41 18.88
CA SER A 49 -5.40 8.36 19.20
C SER A 49 -6.23 7.67 18.10
N LYS A 50 -7.27 6.92 18.50
CA LYS A 50 -8.15 6.14 17.60
C LYS A 50 -8.72 6.96 16.43
N HIS A 51 -9.00 8.26 16.64
CA HIS A 51 -9.53 9.15 15.61
C HIS A 51 -8.51 9.53 14.53
N LYS A 52 -7.24 9.72 14.89
CA LYS A 52 -6.15 9.99 13.93
C LYS A 52 -5.93 8.78 13.03
N MET A 53 -6.03 7.58 13.60
CA MET A 53 -5.79 6.32 12.88
C MET A 53 -6.91 5.97 11.87
N SER A 54 -8.18 6.22 12.22
CA SER A 54 -9.28 6.06 11.26
C SER A 54 -9.15 7.01 10.07
N TYR A 55 -8.64 8.23 10.27
CA TYR A 55 -8.39 9.18 9.18
C TYR A 55 -7.27 8.72 8.25
N SER A 56 -6.25 8.05 8.82
CA SER A 56 -5.11 7.49 8.11
C SER A 56 -5.50 6.33 7.20
N GLY A 57 -6.33 5.40 7.68
CA GLY A 57 -6.73 4.22 6.91
C GLY A 57 -7.83 4.45 5.87
N ARG A 58 -8.38 5.67 5.74
CA ARG A 58 -9.42 5.94 4.71
C ARG A 58 -8.89 5.68 3.31
N VAL A 59 -9.59 4.88 2.54
CA VAL A 59 -9.21 4.56 1.17
C VAL A 59 -9.49 5.77 0.26
N LYS A 60 -8.47 6.22 -0.45
CA LYS A 60 -8.53 7.35 -1.39
C LYS A 60 -8.61 6.89 -2.83
N THR A 61 -7.82 5.86 -3.17
CA THR A 61 -7.69 5.39 -4.54
C THR A 61 -7.38 3.90 -4.55
N LEU A 62 -7.86 3.23 -5.59
CA LEU A 62 -7.56 1.84 -5.90
C LEU A 62 -6.95 1.83 -7.30
N CYS A 63 -5.83 1.15 -7.46
CA CYS A 63 -5.21 0.94 -8.76
C CYS A 63 -4.93 -0.55 -8.95
N LEU A 64 -5.37 -1.09 -10.08
CA LEU A 64 -5.17 -2.50 -10.39
C LEU A 64 -3.92 -2.65 -11.25
N GLN A 65 -2.99 -3.45 -10.79
CA GLN A 65 -1.95 -4.01 -11.63
C GLN A 65 -2.46 -5.33 -12.22
N LYS A 66 -2.47 -5.44 -13.55
CA LYS A 66 -3.07 -6.58 -14.26
C LYS A 66 -2.65 -7.91 -13.63
N ASN A 67 -3.64 -8.69 -13.18
CA ASN A 67 -3.56 -10.07 -12.68
C ASN A 67 -2.55 -10.33 -11.55
N THR A 68 -2.04 -9.29 -10.87
CA THR A 68 -0.98 -9.43 -9.86
C THR A 68 -1.39 -8.80 -8.54
N ALA A 69 -1.60 -7.49 -8.49
CA ALA A 69 -1.83 -6.79 -7.23
C ALA A 69 -2.87 -5.66 -7.33
N VAL A 70 -3.56 -5.41 -6.21
CA VAL A 70 -4.31 -4.17 -5.98
C VAL A 70 -3.47 -3.24 -5.13
N TRP A 71 -3.27 -2.03 -5.63
CA TRP A 71 -2.63 -0.95 -4.92
C TRP A 71 -3.71 -0.08 -4.26
N ILE A 72 -3.62 0.10 -2.94
CA ILE A 72 -4.59 0.85 -2.15
C ILE A 72 -3.89 2.08 -1.56
N GLY A 73 -4.20 3.27 -2.07
CA GLY A 73 -3.70 4.52 -1.54
C GLY A 73 -4.61 5.06 -0.44
N THR A 74 -4.05 5.47 0.70
CA THR A 74 -4.82 5.91 1.87
C THR A 74 -4.72 7.42 2.14
N GLY A 75 -5.66 7.91 2.95
CA GLY A 75 -5.73 9.31 3.39
C GLY A 75 -4.62 9.72 4.36
N GLY A 76 -3.92 8.77 4.97
CA GLY A 76 -2.74 9.01 5.81
C GLY A 76 -1.41 8.85 5.06
N GLY A 77 -1.44 8.74 3.73
CA GLY A 77 -0.21 8.66 2.94
C GLY A 77 0.45 7.28 2.96
N HIS A 78 -0.31 6.24 3.30
CA HIS A 78 0.14 4.85 3.17
C HIS A 78 -0.30 4.28 1.83
N ILE A 79 0.44 3.28 1.36
CA ILE A 79 0.09 2.49 0.18
C ILE A 79 0.13 1.02 0.59
N LEU A 80 -0.98 0.31 0.48
CA LEU A 80 -1.05 -1.13 0.73
C LEU A 80 -0.98 -1.86 -0.61
N LEU A 81 -0.11 -2.86 -0.70
CA LEU A 81 -0.01 -3.79 -1.82
C LEU A 81 -0.73 -5.08 -1.43
N LEU A 82 -1.84 -5.38 -2.11
CA LEU A 82 -2.65 -6.57 -1.89
C LEU A 82 -2.46 -7.55 -3.05
N ASP A 83 -2.14 -8.80 -2.76
CA ASP A 83 -2.10 -9.87 -3.75
C ASP A 83 -3.50 -10.23 -4.23
N LEU A 84 -3.72 -10.27 -5.55
CA LEU A 84 -5.04 -10.59 -6.11
C LEU A 84 -5.44 -12.06 -5.91
N SER A 85 -4.46 -12.97 -5.88
CA SER A 85 -4.72 -14.40 -5.85
C SER A 85 -5.07 -14.89 -4.44
N THR A 86 -4.34 -14.43 -3.43
CA THR A 86 -4.53 -14.81 -2.04
C THR A 86 -5.33 -13.80 -1.24
N ARG A 87 -5.56 -12.59 -1.78
CA ARG A 87 -6.18 -11.45 -1.09
C ARG A 87 -5.49 -11.11 0.22
N ARG A 88 -4.16 -11.28 0.26
CA ARG A 88 -3.33 -10.97 1.42
C ARG A 88 -2.47 -9.76 1.13
N ILE A 89 -2.13 -9.02 2.18
CA ILE A 89 -1.18 -7.91 2.07
C ILE A 89 0.20 -8.47 1.76
N ILE A 90 0.77 -8.03 0.64
CA ILE A 90 2.16 -8.27 0.25
C ILE A 90 3.06 -7.35 1.06
N ARG A 91 2.73 -6.05 1.12
CA ARG A 91 3.51 -5.04 1.84
C ARG A 91 2.71 -3.78 2.08
N ILE A 92 3.09 -3.05 3.12
CA ILE A 92 2.65 -1.68 3.38
C ILE A 92 3.83 -0.72 3.19
N ILE A 93 3.62 0.31 2.39
CA ILE A 93 4.55 1.43 2.24
C ILE A 93 4.02 2.55 3.15
N HIS A 94 4.72 2.76 4.26
CA HIS A 94 4.33 3.76 5.24
C HIS A 94 4.87 5.15 4.92
N ASN A 95 4.12 6.18 5.34
CA ASN A 95 4.56 7.58 5.33
C ASN A 95 5.17 8.03 3.98
N PHE A 96 4.59 7.57 2.86
CA PHE A 96 5.06 7.99 1.54
C PHE A 96 4.86 9.50 1.34
N CYS A 97 3.74 10.01 1.83
CA CYS A 97 3.40 11.42 1.91
C CYS A 97 2.45 11.63 3.11
N ASP A 98 1.85 12.80 3.28
CA ASP A 98 0.81 13.00 4.31
C ASP A 98 -0.57 12.48 3.88
N SER A 99 -0.85 12.47 2.58
CA SER A 99 -2.09 11.93 2.01
C SER A 99 -1.89 11.59 0.54
N VAL A 100 -2.19 10.33 0.18
CA VAL A 100 -2.29 9.94 -1.23
C VAL A 100 -3.54 10.60 -1.81
N ARG A 101 -3.41 11.16 -3.01
CA ARG A 101 -4.52 11.80 -3.73
C ARG A 101 -5.07 10.88 -4.82
N VAL A 102 -4.22 10.46 -5.74
CA VAL A 102 -4.58 9.62 -6.89
C VAL A 102 -3.40 8.69 -7.23
N MET A 103 -3.74 7.50 -7.72
CA MET A 103 -2.79 6.55 -8.29
C MET A 103 -3.25 6.16 -9.69
N MET A 104 -2.30 6.01 -10.61
CA MET A 104 -2.58 5.68 -12.00
C MET A 104 -1.46 4.85 -12.60
N THR A 105 -1.82 3.80 -13.34
CA THR A 105 -0.89 3.11 -14.22
C THR A 105 -0.69 3.93 -15.50
N ALA A 106 0.55 4.18 -15.87
CA ALA A 106 0.89 4.85 -17.13
C ALA A 106 2.03 4.10 -17.84
N GLN A 107 1.99 4.10 -19.17
CA GLN A 107 3.12 3.68 -19.99
C GLN A 107 3.99 4.92 -20.25
N LEU A 108 5.24 4.88 -19.82
CA LEU A 108 6.21 5.94 -20.10
C LEU A 108 6.75 5.77 -21.53
N GLY A 109 7.33 6.84 -22.09
CA GLY A 109 7.88 6.85 -23.46
C GLY A 109 8.94 5.77 -23.75
N SER A 110 9.50 5.13 -22.72
CA SER A 110 10.41 3.99 -22.80
C SER A 110 9.71 2.62 -22.86
N LEU A 111 8.40 2.57 -23.14
CA LEU A 111 7.53 1.39 -23.06
C LEU A 111 7.41 0.77 -21.66
N LYS A 112 8.06 1.35 -20.64
CA LYS A 112 7.99 0.90 -19.25
C LYS A 112 6.65 1.30 -18.63
N ASN A 113 5.95 0.33 -18.06
CA ASN A 113 4.76 0.58 -17.26
C ASN A 113 5.20 1.04 -15.86
N ALA A 114 4.60 2.13 -15.39
CA ALA A 114 4.87 2.66 -14.05
C ALA A 114 3.57 2.96 -13.31
N MET A 115 3.68 2.97 -11.99
CA MET A 115 2.64 3.48 -11.10
C MET A 115 2.96 4.94 -10.76
N LEU A 116 2.12 5.86 -11.22
CA LEU A 116 2.16 7.27 -10.88
C LEU A 116 1.38 7.49 -9.60
N VAL A 117 2.04 7.98 -8.56
CA VAL A 117 1.43 8.27 -7.25
C VAL A 117 1.51 9.77 -6.98
N LEU A 118 0.35 10.43 -7.00
CA LEU A 118 0.22 11.84 -6.63
C LEU A 118 -0.17 11.93 -5.16
N GLY A 119 0.59 12.68 -4.37
CA GLY A 119 0.37 12.90 -2.95
C GLY A 119 0.53 14.36 -2.52
N TYR A 120 0.20 14.63 -1.26
CA TYR A 120 0.43 15.92 -0.61
C TYR A 120 1.33 15.76 0.61
N ASN A 121 2.21 16.74 0.81
CA ASN A 121 3.03 16.92 2.00
C ASN A 121 2.71 18.30 2.59
N ARG A 122 2.44 18.36 3.89
CA ARG A 122 2.26 19.59 4.65
C ARG A 122 3.61 19.92 5.26
N LYS A 123 4.19 21.04 4.85
CA LYS A 123 5.37 21.56 5.56
C LYS A 123 4.90 22.20 6.86
N SER A 124 5.51 21.82 7.98
CA SER A 124 5.54 22.67 9.16
C SER A 124 6.77 23.55 9.05
N THR A 125 6.58 24.83 8.74
CA THR A 125 7.60 25.84 8.99
C THR A 125 7.73 25.99 10.51
N ASP A 126 8.87 25.57 11.06
CA ASP A 126 9.22 25.85 12.45
C ASP A 126 9.34 27.36 12.62
N GLY A 127 8.37 27.94 13.32
CA GLY A 127 8.35 29.36 13.67
C GLY A 127 7.26 30.14 12.94
N THR A 128 6.28 30.58 13.72
CA THR A 128 5.17 31.49 13.39
C THR A 128 3.96 30.91 12.64
N GLN A 129 2.78 31.28 13.14
CA GLN A 129 1.42 30.82 12.82
C GLN A 129 0.93 31.18 11.39
N GLN A 130 1.79 31.17 10.37
CA GLN A 130 1.39 31.55 9.01
C GLN A 130 1.49 30.37 8.04
N GLN A 131 0.32 30.03 7.48
CA GLN A 131 0.04 29.13 6.36
C GLN A 131 0.86 27.83 6.28
N LYS A 132 0.21 26.71 6.63
CA LYS A 132 0.69 25.37 6.23
C LYS A 132 0.70 25.28 4.71
N GLU A 133 1.88 25.45 4.11
CA GLU A 133 2.06 25.25 2.68
C GLU A 133 1.78 23.77 2.33
N ILE A 134 0.87 23.56 1.38
CA ILE A 134 0.58 22.25 0.82
C ILE A 134 1.48 22.06 -0.39
N GLN A 135 2.49 21.20 -0.26
CA GLN A 135 3.30 20.77 -1.38
C GLN A 135 2.67 19.53 -2.02
N SER A 136 2.41 19.56 -3.33
CA SER A 136 2.09 18.35 -4.10
C SER A 136 3.38 17.66 -4.55
N CYS A 137 3.37 16.33 -4.58
CA CYS A 137 4.47 15.53 -5.13
C CYS A 137 3.91 14.44 -6.05
N LEU A 138 4.59 14.20 -7.16
CA LEU A 138 4.34 13.09 -8.06
C LEU A 138 5.53 12.14 -7.98
N SER A 139 5.30 10.90 -7.58
CA SER A 139 6.32 9.84 -7.59
C SER A 139 6.01 8.80 -8.65
N VAL A 140 7.06 8.33 -9.30
CA VAL A 140 7.00 7.30 -10.34
C VAL A 140 7.60 6.02 -9.75
N TRP A 141 6.80 4.96 -9.69
CA TRP A 141 7.19 3.67 -9.13
C TRP A 141 7.22 2.62 -10.22
N ASP A 142 8.17 1.68 -10.13
CA ASP A 142 8.13 0.50 -10.97
C ASP A 142 6.85 -0.28 -10.68
N ILE A 143 6.13 -0.65 -11.73
CA ILE A 143 4.87 -1.37 -11.58
C ILE A 143 5.10 -2.77 -10.99
N ASN A 144 6.30 -3.36 -11.16
CA ASN A 144 6.63 -4.70 -10.69
C ASN A 144 7.00 -4.77 -9.21
N LEU A 145 6.93 -3.65 -8.47
CA LEU A 145 7.26 -3.60 -7.05
C LEU A 145 6.65 -4.73 -6.21
N PRO A 146 5.38 -5.16 -6.39
CA PRO A 146 4.83 -6.26 -5.62
C PRO A 146 5.60 -7.58 -5.79
N HIS A 147 6.04 -7.88 -7.02
CA HIS A 147 6.86 -9.06 -7.31
C HIS A 147 8.28 -8.91 -6.76
N GLU A 148 8.88 -7.73 -6.90
CA GLU A 148 10.22 -7.47 -6.39
C GLU A 148 10.29 -7.65 -4.88
N VAL A 149 9.26 -7.20 -4.16
CA VAL A 149 9.16 -7.38 -2.70
C VAL A 149 9.14 -8.86 -2.33
N GLN A 150 8.26 -9.66 -2.95
CA GLN A 150 8.15 -11.10 -2.69
C GLN A 150 9.45 -11.84 -3.01
N ASN A 151 10.06 -11.51 -4.15
CA ASN A 151 11.34 -12.11 -4.57
C ASN A 151 12.45 -11.76 -3.59
N LEU A 152 12.56 -10.49 -3.18
CA LEU A 152 13.58 -10.06 -2.22
C LEU A 152 13.43 -10.78 -0.88
N GLU A 153 12.21 -10.93 -0.37
CA GLU A 153 11.95 -11.64 0.88
C GLU A 153 12.37 -13.11 0.79
N LYS A 154 12.02 -13.79 -0.32
CA LYS A 154 12.48 -15.16 -0.59
C LYS A 154 14.01 -15.26 -0.65
N HIS A 155 14.67 -14.31 -1.32
CA HIS A 155 16.13 -14.29 -1.39
C HIS A 155 16.79 -14.06 -0.03
N ILE A 156 16.22 -13.20 0.81
CA ILE A 156 16.69 -12.98 2.18
C ILE A 156 16.57 -14.28 2.98
N GLU A 157 15.44 -14.97 2.90
CA GLU A 157 15.20 -16.20 3.66
C GLU A 157 16.19 -17.31 3.27
N VAL A 158 16.33 -17.59 1.97
CA VAL A 158 17.28 -18.59 1.47
C VAL A 158 18.70 -18.29 1.94
N ARG A 159 19.12 -17.01 1.92
CA ARG A 159 20.46 -16.63 2.35
C ARG A 159 20.65 -16.76 3.87
N LYS A 160 19.61 -16.50 4.68
CA LYS A 160 19.64 -16.74 6.13
C LYS A 160 19.80 -18.23 6.45
N GLU A 161 18.99 -19.08 5.82
CA GLU A 161 19.08 -20.54 6.01
C GLU A 161 20.48 -21.07 5.65
N LEU A 162 21.05 -20.60 4.54
CA LEU A 162 22.40 -20.98 4.12
C LEU A 162 23.46 -20.50 5.12
N ALA A 163 23.35 -19.26 5.60
CA ALA A 163 24.27 -18.73 6.61
C ALA A 163 24.20 -19.51 7.93
N GLU A 164 23.01 -19.91 8.37
CA GLU A 164 22.84 -20.75 9.54
C GLU A 164 23.41 -22.16 9.35
N LYS A 165 23.21 -22.78 8.19
CA LYS A 165 23.80 -24.08 7.86
C LYS A 165 25.32 -24.02 7.90
N MET A 166 25.93 -22.99 7.30
CA MET A 166 27.38 -22.78 7.33
C MET A 166 27.90 -22.59 8.76
N ARG A 167 27.19 -21.83 9.60
CA ARG A 167 27.57 -21.62 11.00
C ARG A 167 27.53 -22.90 11.83
N ARG A 168 26.60 -23.82 11.54
CA ARG A 168 26.52 -25.11 12.25
C ARG A 168 27.67 -26.03 11.84
N ILE A 169 27.98 -26.09 10.54
CA ILE A 169 29.08 -26.92 10.00
C ILE A 169 30.45 -26.46 10.52
N SER A 170 30.65 -25.16 10.78
CA SER A 170 31.93 -24.65 11.31
C SER A 170 32.18 -24.91 12.80
N VAL A 171 31.17 -25.42 13.53
CA VAL A 171 31.26 -25.68 14.99
C VAL A 171 31.42 -27.18 15.31
N GLU A 172 31.29 -28.05 14.29
CA GLU A 172 31.68 -29.47 14.31
C GLU A 172 33.08 -29.66 13.72
#